data_AF-A0A6I8URG0-F1
#
_entry.id   AF-A0A6I8URG0-F1
#
_cell.length_a   1.000
_cell.length_b   1.000
_cell.length_c   1.000
_cell.angle_alpha   90.00
_cell.angle_beta   90.00
_cell.angle_gamma   90.00
#
_symmetry.space_group_name_H-M   'P 1'
#
loop_
_entity.id
_entity.type
_entity.pdbx_description
1 polymer ?
#
loop_
_entity_poly.entity_id
_entity_poly.type
_entity_poly.pdbx_seq_one_letter_code
_entity_poly.pdbx_strand_id
1 'polypeptide(L)'
;MSSSKEIGTDAQAKEDVKLTNTESVALKDLLQTRLDECGWRKQVEQNIREIIAAKERDMQTLTSEELEAEIAPKARAMVPEYVRKEMLLRVREALESSLPRK
;
A
#
# COMPACT_ATOMS: atom_id res chain seq x y z
N MET A 1 -40.10 -21.69 -40.26
CA MET A 1 -39.29 -20.50 -39.92
C MET A 1 -39.85 -19.93 -38.64
N SER A 2 -39.01 -19.70 -37.63
CA SER A 2 -39.15 -18.65 -36.60
C SER A 2 -38.07 -18.87 -35.54
N SER A 3 -36.83 -18.47 -35.87
CA SER A 3 -35.85 -18.12 -34.84
C SER A 3 -36.24 -16.76 -34.29
N SER A 4 -36.43 -16.64 -32.98
CA SER A 4 -36.32 -15.36 -32.27
C SER A 4 -36.41 -15.57 -30.77
N LYS A 5 -35.27 -15.48 -30.09
CA LYS A 5 -35.13 -14.71 -28.85
C LYS A 5 -33.64 -14.47 -28.59
N GLU A 6 -33.15 -13.36 -29.10
CA GLU A 6 -31.93 -12.72 -28.63
C GLU A 6 -32.08 -12.44 -27.13
N ILE A 7 -31.21 -13.00 -26.29
CA ILE A 7 -31.05 -12.59 -24.90
C ILE A 7 -29.77 -11.75 -24.86
N GLY A 8 -29.96 -10.45 -25.07
CA GLY A 8 -28.99 -9.44 -24.65
C GLY A 8 -29.30 -8.98 -23.24
N THR A 9 -28.30 -8.41 -22.58
CA THR A 9 -28.31 -7.72 -21.28
C THR A 9 -28.07 -8.69 -20.11
N ASP A 10 -27.01 -8.56 -19.32
CA ASP A 10 -26.53 -7.33 -18.68
C ASP A 10 -25.00 -7.38 -18.53
N ALA A 11 -24.30 -6.45 -19.20
CA ALA A 11 -22.93 -6.14 -18.83
C ALA A 11 -23.03 -5.37 -17.51
N GLN A 12 -22.90 -6.08 -16.38
CA GLN A 12 -22.85 -5.45 -15.05
C GLN A 12 -21.84 -4.31 -15.12
N ALA A 13 -22.35 -3.08 -15.01
CA ALA A 13 -21.52 -1.91 -14.78
C ALA A 13 -20.69 -2.21 -13.53
N LYS A 14 -19.37 -2.36 -13.72
CA LYS A 14 -18.43 -2.42 -12.61
C LYS A 14 -18.39 -1.01 -12.04
N GLU A 15 -19.27 -0.72 -11.08
CA GLU A 15 -19.18 0.51 -10.32
C GLU A 15 -17.80 0.53 -9.64
N ASP A 16 -17.01 1.56 -9.94
CA ASP A 16 -15.70 1.77 -9.33
C ASP A 16 -15.90 2.11 -7.85
N VAL A 17 -15.96 1.09 -7.00
CA VAL A 17 -16.00 1.24 -5.53
C VAL A 17 -14.69 1.91 -5.09
N LYS A 18 -14.81 3.06 -4.44
CA LYS A 18 -13.67 3.84 -3.94
C LYS A 18 -13.76 3.97 -2.44
N LEU A 19 -12.61 3.91 -1.77
CA LEU A 19 -12.50 4.25 -0.36
C LEU A 19 -12.91 5.71 -0.16
N THR A 20 -13.70 5.94 0.88
CA THR A 20 -13.94 7.29 1.38
C THR A 20 -12.65 7.89 1.93
N ASN A 21 -12.61 9.21 2.09
CA ASN A 21 -11.47 9.89 2.69
C ASN A 21 -11.23 9.38 4.13
N THR A 22 -12.30 9.18 4.90
CA THR A 22 -12.24 8.70 6.28
C THR A 22 -11.65 7.30 6.39
N GLU A 23 -12.09 6.35 5.56
CA GLU A 23 -11.52 4.99 5.52
C GLU A 23 -10.05 5.01 5.11
N SER A 24 -9.70 5.87 4.14
CA SER A 24 -8.33 6.02 3.68
C SER A 24 -7.39 6.53 4.78
N VAL A 25 -7.85 7.49 5.60
CA VAL A 25 -7.10 7.99 6.76
C VAL A 25 -6.95 6.90 7.81
N ALA A 26 -8.04 6.23 8.19
CA ALA A 26 -8.01 5.17 9.19
C ALA A 26 -7.08 4.01 8.80
N LEU A 27 -7.06 3.61 7.53
CA LEU A 27 -6.15 2.58 7.01
C LEU A 27 -4.69 3.02 7.05
N LYS A 28 -4.40 4.30 6.75
CA LYS A 28 -3.04 4.85 6.85
C LYS A 28 -2.54 4.88 8.29
N ASP A 29 -3.39 5.26 9.24
CA ASP A 29 -3.04 5.30 10.67
C ASP A 29 -2.80 3.89 11.21
N LEU A 30 -3.64 2.93 10.82
CA LEU A 30 -3.45 1.52 11.16
C LEU A 30 -2.13 0.98 10.60
N LEU A 31 -1.83 1.24 9.33
CA LEU A 31 -0.57 0.82 8.71
C LEU A 31 0.64 1.42 9.45
N GLN A 32 0.62 2.72 9.75
CA GLN A 32 1.70 3.37 10.52
C GLN A 32 1.90 2.69 11.87
N THR A 33 0.82 2.43 12.60
CA THR A 33 0.86 1.73 13.89
C THR A 33 1.51 0.35 13.76
N ARG A 34 1.10 -0.45 12.75
CA ARG A 34 1.67 -1.78 12.52
C ARG A 34 3.14 -1.76 12.13
N LEU A 35 3.56 -0.78 11.33
CA LEU A 35 4.97 -0.60 10.96
C LEU A 35 5.83 -0.19 12.16
N ASP A 36 5.26 0.55 13.11
CA ASP A 36 5.95 0.93 14.34
C ASP A 36 6.07 -0.24 15.32
N GLU A 37 4.98 -0.99 15.53
CA GLU A 37 4.93 -2.17 16.39
C GLU A 37 5.88 -3.29 15.93
N CYS A 38 5.98 -3.51 14.61
CA CYS A 38 6.89 -4.53 14.06
C CYS A 38 8.35 -4.08 13.99
N GLY A 39 8.64 -2.83 14.36
CA GLY A 39 9.98 -2.26 14.35
C GLY A 39 10.47 -1.82 12.97
N TRP A 40 9.62 -1.87 11.93
CA TRP A 40 10.00 -1.50 10.57
C TRP A 40 10.59 -0.09 10.49
N ARG A 41 9.99 0.90 11.17
CA ARG A 41 10.51 2.28 11.19
C ARG A 41 11.95 2.34 11.68
N LYS A 42 12.26 1.66 12.79
CA LYS A 42 13.60 1.62 13.36
C LYS A 42 14.59 0.94 12.42
N GLN A 43 14.17 -0.13 11.73
CA GLN A 43 15.02 -0.80 10.76
C GLN A 43 15.31 0.10 9.54
N VAL A 44 14.33 0.85 9.05
CA VAL A 44 14.51 1.80 7.95
C VAL A 44 15.45 2.94 8.37
N GLU A 45 15.27 3.51 9.56
CA GLU A 45 16.18 4.54 10.11
C GLU A 45 17.62 4.03 10.22
N GLN A 46 17.80 2.78 10.66
CA GLN A 46 19.13 2.16 10.74
C GLN A 46 19.75 2.00 9.35
N ASN A 47 18.98 1.54 8.36
CA ASN A 47 19.46 1.42 6.97
C ASN A 47 19.84 2.77 6.38
N ILE A 48 19.09 3.84 6.67
CA ILE A 48 19.43 5.20 6.24
C ILE A 48 20.78 5.63 6.81
N ARG A 49 21.01 5.43 8.12
CA ARG A 49 22.29 5.77 8.76
C ARG A 49 23.45 4.99 8.17
N GLU A 50 23.26 3.71 7.86
CA GLU A 50 24.27 2.87 7.24
C GLU A 50 24.63 3.33 5.81
N ILE A 51 23.64 3.72 5.02
CA ILE A 51 23.85 4.28 3.67
C ILE A 51 24.65 5.58 3.76
N ILE A 52 24.24 6.51 4.63
CA ILE A 52 24.94 7.78 4.83
C ILE A 52 26.39 7.54 5.26
N ALA A 53 26.61 6.69 6.27
CA ALA A 53 27.95 6.37 6.76
C ALA A 53 28.82 5.62 5.74
N ALA A 54 28.23 4.87 4.80
CA ALA A 54 28.95 4.27 3.69
C ALA A 54 29.39 5.33 2.68
N LYS A 55 28.48 6.23 2.28
CA LYS A 55 28.76 7.29 1.32
C LYS A 55 29.79 8.30 1.81
N GLU A 56 29.74 8.65 3.10
CA GLU A 56 30.74 9.53 3.72
C GLU A 56 32.13 8.92 3.70
N ARG A 57 32.27 7.60 3.95
CA ARG A 57 33.55 6.88 3.85
C ARG A 57 34.12 6.88 2.43
N ASP A 58 33.24 6.85 1.44
CA ASP A 58 33.61 6.91 0.01
C ASP A 58 33.82 8.35 -0.48
N MET A 59 33.80 9.36 0.40
CA MET A 59 33.87 10.80 0.07
C MET A 59 32.84 11.23 -0.97
N GLN A 60 31.67 10.57 -1.00
CA GLN A 60 30.57 10.89 -1.90
C GLN A 60 29.56 11.80 -1.20
N THR A 61 29.13 12.85 -1.89
CA THR A 61 27.97 13.65 -1.47
C THR A 61 26.71 12.93 -1.90
N LEU A 62 25.83 12.60 -0.95
CA LEU A 62 24.53 12.00 -1.22
C LEU A 62 23.43 13.05 -1.03
N THR A 63 22.63 13.26 -2.05
CA THR A 63 21.45 14.13 -1.97
C THR A 63 20.27 13.42 -1.31
N SER A 64 19.29 14.19 -0.82
CA SER A 64 18.07 13.60 -0.24
C SER A 64 17.28 12.79 -1.27
N GLU A 65 17.27 13.22 -2.53
CA GLU A 65 16.56 12.52 -3.62
C GLU A 65 17.20 11.17 -3.94
N GLU A 66 18.53 11.11 -3.97
CA GLU A 66 19.28 9.86 -4.15
C GLU A 66 19.10 8.92 -2.95
N LEU A 67 19.09 9.47 -1.72
CA LEU A 67 18.79 8.70 -0.51
C LEU A 67 17.41 8.05 -0.61
N GLU A 68 16.40 8.83 -0.98
CA GLU A 68 15.03 8.36 -1.14
C GLU A 68 14.92 7.28 -2.22
N ALA A 69 15.54 7.50 -3.38
CA ALA A 69 15.56 6.54 -4.47
C ALA A 69 16.21 5.21 -4.07
N GLU A 70 17.23 5.25 -3.21
CA GLU A 70 17.92 4.05 -2.72
C GLU A 70 17.15 3.35 -1.59
N ILE A 71 16.62 4.11 -0.61
CA ILE A 71 15.97 3.54 0.57
C ILE A 71 14.53 3.09 0.32
N ALA A 72 13.77 3.79 -0.52
CA ALA A 72 12.36 3.49 -0.76
C ALA A 72 12.09 2.03 -1.21
N PRO A 73 12.81 1.44 -2.19
CA PRO A 73 12.59 0.05 -2.57
C PRO A 73 12.97 -0.93 -1.45
N LYS A 74 14.06 -0.67 -0.71
CA LYS A 74 14.49 -1.48 0.44
C LYS A 74 13.42 -1.46 1.54
N ALA A 75 12.97 -0.27 1.92
CA ALA A 75 11.94 -0.07 2.92
C ALA A 75 10.63 -0.79 2.54
N ARG A 76 10.18 -0.71 1.28
CA ARG A 76 9.00 -1.46 0.80
C ARG A 76 9.18 -2.98 0.88
N ALA A 77 10.35 -3.49 0.53
CA ALA A 77 10.66 -4.92 0.62
C ALA A 77 10.72 -5.43 2.06
N MET A 78 11.11 -4.58 3.02
CA MET A 78 11.21 -4.91 4.44
C MET A 78 9.86 -5.03 5.14
N VAL A 79 8.74 -4.63 4.50
CA VAL A 79 7.42 -4.74 5.13
C VAL A 79 7.05 -6.23 5.31
N PRO A 80 6.83 -6.69 6.55
CA PRO A 80 6.51 -8.09 6.80
C PRO A 80 5.24 -8.55 6.07
N GLU A 81 5.23 -9.79 5.60
CA GLU A 81 4.12 -10.37 4.84
C GLU A 81 2.79 -10.32 5.61
N TYR A 82 2.83 -10.54 6.92
CA TYR A 82 1.61 -10.50 7.75
C TYR A 82 0.98 -9.10 7.80
N VAL A 83 1.79 -8.03 7.80
CA VAL A 83 1.28 -6.65 7.75
C VAL A 83 0.64 -6.38 6.39
N ARG A 84 1.28 -6.81 5.29
CA ARG A 84 0.73 -6.67 3.93
C ARG A 84 -0.61 -7.40 3.80
N LYS A 85 -0.70 -8.63 4.32
CA LYS A 85 -1.94 -9.41 4.33
C LYS A 85 -3.03 -8.77 5.18
N GLU A 86 -2.71 -8.29 6.39
CA GLU A 86 -3.68 -7.57 7.23
C GLU A 86 -4.22 -6.35 6.47
N MET A 87 -3.36 -5.53 5.88
CA MET A 87 -3.81 -4.32 5.18
C MET A 87 -4.67 -4.63 3.95
N LEU A 88 -4.31 -5.66 3.17
CA LEU A 88 -5.13 -6.10 2.03
C LEU A 88 -6.53 -6.56 2.48
N LEU A 89 -6.62 -7.26 3.62
CA LEU A 89 -7.91 -7.67 4.17
C LEU A 89 -8.73 -6.45 4.59
N ARG A 90 -8.14 -5.51 5.35
CA ARG A 90 -8.85 -4.29 5.80
C ARG A 90 -9.32 -3.40 4.66
N VAL A 91 -8.53 -3.31 3.58
CA VAL A 91 -8.93 -2.58 2.36
C VAL A 91 -10.14 -3.24 1.72
N ARG A 92 -10.17 -4.57 1.62
CA ARG A 92 -11.33 -5.31 1.09
C ARG A 92 -12.57 -5.08 1.95
N GLU A 93 -12.45 -5.21 3.26
CA GLU A 93 -13.55 -4.97 4.21
C GLU A 93 -14.10 -3.54 4.09
N ALA A 94 -13.23 -2.53 3.97
CA ALA A 94 -13.65 -1.14 3.79
C ALA A 94 -14.40 -0.95 2.46
N LEU A 95 -13.87 -1.50 1.36
CA LEU A 95 -14.55 -1.47 0.05
C LEU A 95 -15.89 -2.20 0.08
N GLU A 96 -15.99 -3.34 0.77
CA GLU A 96 -17.27 -4.06 0.92
C GLU A 96 -18.25 -3.29 1.80
N SER A 97 -17.78 -2.56 2.80
CA SER A 97 -18.63 -1.75 3.67
C SER A 97 -19.19 -0.50 3.00
N SER A 98 -18.47 0.02 1.99
CA SER A 98 -18.89 1.16 1.18
C SER A 98 -19.82 0.76 0.02
N LEU A 99 -20.00 -0.54 -0.23
CA LEU A 99 -21.03 -1.03 -1.17
C LEU A 99 -22.43 -0.83 -0.59
N PRO A 100 -23.41 -0.41 -1.41
CA PRO A 100 -24.81 -0.42 -0.99
C PRO A 100 -25.24 -1.85 -0.66
N ARG A 101 -25.66 -2.09 0.59
CA ARG A 101 -26.28 -3.36 0.98
C ARG A 101 -27.55 -3.55 0.15
N LYS A 102 -27.57 -4.60 -0.69
CA LYS A 102 -28.75 -5.04 -1.45
C LYS A 102 -29.80 -5.64 -0.52
#